data_AF-A0A3C7VYT4-F1
#
_entry.id   AF-A0A3C7VYT4-F1
#
_cell.length_a   1.000
_cell.length_b   1.000
_cell.length_c   1.000
_cell.angle_alpha   90.00
_cell.angle_beta   90.00
_cell.angle_gamma   90.00
#
_symmetry.space_group_name_H-M   'P 1'
#
loop_
_entity.id
_entity.type
_entity.pdbx_description
1 polymer ?
#
loop_
_entity_poly.entity_id
_entity_poly.type
_entity_poly.pdbx_seq_one_letter_code
_entity_poly.pdbx_strand_id
1 'polypeptide(L)' 'YGDVFHQNEVEMSRYNFREADTKALFAQFDHCEAEAGRLVGLELPLPAYEMVMKASHTFNL' A
#
# COMPACT_ATOMS: atom_id res chain seq x y z
N TYR A 1 -5.09 -17.38 21.13
CA TYR A 1 -5.02 -16.81 19.76
C TYR A 1 -6.11 -15.75 19.57
N GLY A 2 -7.37 -16.01 19.96
CA GLY A 2 -8.47 -15.02 19.88
C GLY A 2 -8.25 -13.73 20.67
N ASP A 3 -7.83 -13.79 21.94
CA ASP A 3 -7.74 -12.58 22.79
C ASP A 3 -6.66 -11.55 22.38
N VAL A 4 -5.68 -11.97 21.57
CA VAL A 4 -4.58 -11.09 21.14
C VAL A 4 -4.85 -10.47 19.77
N PHE A 5 -5.58 -11.16 18.89
CA PHE A 5 -5.82 -10.71 17.51
C PHE A 5 -7.21 -10.11 17.29
N HIS A 6 -8.17 -10.33 18.19
CA HIS A 6 -9.53 -9.83 18.02
C HIS A 6 -9.60 -8.30 17.95
N GLN A 7 -8.87 -7.59 18.82
CA GLN A 7 -8.81 -6.13 18.79
C GLN A 7 -8.18 -5.63 17.48
N ASN A 8 -7.08 -6.24 17.04
CA ASN A 8 -6.42 -5.89 15.78
C ASN A 8 -7.33 -6.11 14.56
N GLU A 9 -8.08 -7.22 14.52
CA GLU A 9 -9.03 -7.51 13.44
C GLU A 9 -10.18 -6.50 13.40
N VAL A 10 -10.75 -6.12 14.56
CA VAL A 10 -11.83 -5.14 14.65
C VAL A 10 -11.36 -3.75 14.22
N GLU A 11 -10.18 -3.32 14.69
CA GLU A 11 -9.62 -2.02 14.37
C GLU A 11 -9.20 -1.92 12.90
N MET A 12 -8.50 -2.92 12.36
CA MET A 12 -8.10 -2.95 10.94
C MET A 12 -9.31 -3.04 10.01
N SER A 13 -10.35 -3.81 10.36
CA SER A 13 -11.59 -3.85 9.57
C SER A 13 -12.29 -2.51 9.57
N ARG A 14 -12.37 -1.82 10.73
CA ARG A 14 -12.97 -0.48 10.79
C ARG A 14 -12.17 0.52 9.94
N TYR A 15 -10.84 0.47 10.01
CA TYR A 15 -9.99 1.31 9.19
C TYR A 15 -10.25 1.07 7.70
N ASN A 16 -10.04 -0.16 7.21
CA ASN A 16 -10.17 -0.50 5.79
C ASN A 16 -11.55 -0.18 5.22
N PHE A 17 -12.65 -0.43 5.96
CA PHE A 17 -14.01 -0.27 5.42
C PHE A 17 -14.65 1.10 5.67
N ARG A 18 -14.19 1.88 6.67
CA ARG A 18 -14.91 3.09 7.09
C ARG A 18 -14.05 4.33 7.21
N GLU A 19 -12.79 4.20 7.62
CA GLU A 19 -11.95 5.35 7.97
C GLU A 19 -10.77 5.54 7.00
N ALA A 20 -10.52 4.58 6.10
CA ALA A 20 -9.45 4.66 5.12
C ALA A 20 -9.64 5.89 4.23
N ASP A 21 -8.65 6.78 4.23
CA ASP A 21 -8.61 7.90 3.31
C ASP A 21 -8.25 7.40 1.91
N THR A 22 -9.28 7.01 1.17
CA THR A 22 -9.15 6.50 -0.19
C THR A 22 -8.41 7.48 -1.11
N LYS A 23 -8.53 8.80 -0.91
CA LYS A 23 -7.80 9.79 -1.71
C LYS A 23 -6.31 9.73 -1.45
N ALA A 24 -5.91 9.60 -0.19
CA ALA A 24 -4.51 9.42 0.18
C ALA A 24 -3.96 8.08 -0.35
N LEU A 25 -4.75 7.00 -0.28
CA LEU A 25 -4.36 5.69 -0.82
C LEU A 25 -4.17 5.73 -2.35
N PHE A 26 -5.08 6.36 -3.09
CA PHE A 26 -4.91 6.55 -4.54
C PHE A 26 -3.69 7.40 -4.86
N ALA A 27 -3.47 8.51 -4.15
CA ALA A 27 -2.29 9.35 -4.36
C ALA A 27 -0.97 8.59 -4.07
N GLN A 28 -0.98 7.72 -3.05
CA GLN A 28 0.15 6.87 -2.72
C GLN A 28 0.41 5.82 -3.80
N PHE A 29 -0.64 5.23 -4.37
CA PHE A 29 -0.55 4.29 -5.49
C PHE A 29 0.05 4.97 -6.73
N ASP A 30 -0.50 6.13 -7.12
CA ASP A 30 -0.03 6.91 -8.27
C ASP A 30 1.44 7.31 -8.12
N HIS A 31 1.85 7.69 -6.90
CA HIS A 31 3.23 8.01 -6.59
C HIS A 31 4.15 6.80 -6.77
N CYS A 32 3.77 5.63 -6.23
CA CYS A 32 4.55 4.41 -6.35
C CYS A 32 4.66 3.92 -7.81
N GLU A 33 3.59 4.03 -8.60
CA GLU A 33 3.61 3.69 -10.02
C GLU A 33 4.56 4.61 -10.81
N ALA A 34 4.45 5.92 -10.61
CA ALA A 34 5.31 6.90 -11.28
C ALA A 34 6.79 6.71 -10.93
N GLU A 35 7.08 6.45 -9.65
CA GLU A 35 8.45 6.23 -9.17
C GLU A 35 9.03 4.90 -9.67
N ALA A 36 8.22 3.83 -9.72
CA ALA A 36 8.62 2.58 -10.35
C ALA A 36 9.01 2.78 -11.81
N GLY A 37 8.18 3.50 -12.59
CA GLY A 37 8.48 3.83 -13.99
C GLY A 37 9.76 4.65 -14.14
N ARG A 38 9.98 5.65 -13.27
CA ARG A 38 11.21 6.45 -13.24
C ARG A 38 12.45 5.58 -12.97
N LEU A 39 12.37 4.65 -12.02
CA LEU A 39 13.47 3.77 -11.63
C LEU A 39 13.78 2.72 -12.71
N VAL A 40 12.76 2.21 -13.41
CA VAL A 40 12.95 1.35 -14.59
C VAL A 40 13.72 2.11 -15.67
N GLY A 41 13.37 3.37 -15.93
CA GLY A 41 14.09 4.22 -16.89
C GLY A 41 15.55 4.52 -16.50
N LEU A 42 15.90 4.35 -15.23
CA LEU A 42 17.27 4.50 -14.71
C LEU A 42 18.02 3.16 -14.60
N GLU A 43 17.46 2.07 -15.13
CA GLU A 43 18.05 0.73 -15.04
C GLU A 43 18.27 0.27 -13.58
N LEU A 44 17.38 0.68 -12.67
CA LEU A 44 17.38 0.30 -11.25
C LEU A 44 16.22 -0.67 -10.96
N PRO A 45 16.31 -1.96 -11.37
CA PRO A 45 15.19 -2.90 -11.29
C PRO A 45 14.83 -3.31 -9.86
N LEU A 46 15.80 -3.42 -8.95
CA LEU A 46 15.53 -3.80 -7.56
C LEU A 46 14.73 -2.70 -6.83
N PRO A 47 15.13 -1.41 -6.88
CA PRO A 47 14.31 -0.32 -6.35
C PRO A 47 12.94 -0.20 -7.01
N ALA A 48 12.85 -0.41 -8.33
CA ALA A 48 11.57 -0.36 -9.04
C ALA A 48 10.60 -1.44 -8.52
N TYR A 49 11.11 -2.66 -8.31
CA TYR A 49 10.32 -3.77 -7.76
C TYR A 49 9.76 -3.45 -6.36
N GLU A 50 10.56 -2.84 -5.49
CA GLU A 50 10.11 -2.40 -4.16
C GLU A 50 8.96 -1.39 -4.24
N MET A 51 8.99 -0.47 -5.22
CA MET A 51 7.90 0.48 -5.43
C MET A 51 6.62 -0.21 -5.92
N VAL A 52 6.73 -1.22 -6.79
CA VAL A 52 5.58 -2.03 -7.22
C VAL A 52 4.97 -2.82 -6.05
N MET A 53 5.81 -3.38 -5.17
CA MET A 53 5.33 -4.09 -3.97
C MET A 53 4.55 -3.15 -3.03
N LYS A 54 5.02 -1.90 -2.86
CA LYS A 54 4.31 -0.88 -2.08
C LYS A 54 2.98 -0.46 -2.73
N ALA A 55 2.95 -0.31 -4.06
CA ALA A 55 1.72 -0.03 -4.79
C ALA A 55 0.69 -1.17 -4.59
N SER A 56 1.13 -2.42 -4.70
CA SER A 56 0.30 -3.62 -4.48
C SER A 56 -0.26 -3.67 -3.05
N HIS A 57 0.55 -3.35 -2.03
CA HIS A 57 0.07 -3.29 -0.66
C HIS A 57 -0.96 -2.17 -0.45
N THR A 58 -0.71 -0.99 -1.04
CA THR A 58 -1.62 0.17 -0.97
C THR A 58 -2.96 -0.13 -1.64
N PHE A 59 -2.97 -0.90 -2.74
CA PHE A 59 -4.19 -1.34 -3.42
C PHE A 59 -5.02 -2.34 -2.60
N ASN A 60 -4.37 -3.14 -1.75
CA ASN A 60 -5.04 -4.14 -0.92
C ASN A 60 -5.66 -3.58 0.36
N LEU A 61 -5.42 -2.30 0.68
CA LEU A 61 -5.99 -1.58 1.82
C LEU A 61 -7.28 -0.87 1.40
#